data_AF-A0A5C1QJV0-F1
#
_entry.id   AF-A0A5C1QJV0-F1
#
_cell.length_a   1.000
_cell.length_b   1.000
_cell.length_c   1.000
_cell.angle_alpha   90.00
_cell.angle_beta   90.00
_cell.angle_gamma   90.00
#
_symmetry.space_group_name_H-M   'P 1'
#
loop_
_entity.id
_entity.type
_entity.pdbx_description
1 polymer ?
#
loop_
_entity_poly.entity_id
_entity_poly.type
_entity_poly.pdbx_seq_one_letter_code
_entity_poly.pdbx_strand_id
1 'polypeptide(L)'
;MKIRSTILSLTLFPLLFILGSCISLESSYEGSDAVSSASWSDPDLGSDFEEPPLPAIREEGLTHQEINSMRVYRDNIRAIVNVTTVNLYQSRFAGTYSQEGSGSGVIVSENGYILTNKHVIANADFVVVTLYDGTTYQAKTVGSDAENDLAVIKFEPLGRSLQTIQAGSAKDLQVGQQVLALGNPFGLEGTLTTGIVSGINRPLQSADGFLLKGMIQTDAAINPGNSGGALLNSRGSWSASTR
;
A
#
# COMPACT_ATOMS: atom_id res chain seq x y z
N MET A 1 -58.15 -14.42 -43.68
CA MET A 1 -58.33 -12.96 -43.44
C MET A 1 -56.95 -12.36 -43.21
N LYS A 2 -56.56 -11.39 -44.04
CA LYS A 2 -55.26 -10.67 -44.02
C LYS A 2 -55.15 -9.70 -42.82
N ILE A 3 -53.93 -9.16 -42.63
CA ILE A 3 -53.51 -7.85 -42.02
C ILE A 3 -52.80 -8.05 -40.65
N ARG A 4 -51.59 -7.53 -40.32
CA ARG A 4 -50.55 -6.71 -40.99
C ARG A 4 -49.21 -6.80 -40.21
N SER A 5 -48.13 -6.55 -40.95
CA SER A 5 -46.77 -6.14 -40.54
C SER A 5 -46.74 -5.02 -39.47
N THR A 6 -45.71 -5.01 -38.61
CA THR A 6 -44.88 -3.82 -38.35
C THR A 6 -43.48 -4.23 -37.87
N ILE A 7 -42.46 -3.70 -38.55
CA ILE A 7 -41.01 -3.75 -38.24
C ILE A 7 -40.65 -2.47 -37.48
N LEU A 8 -39.80 -2.54 -36.44
CA LEU A 8 -38.92 -1.44 -35.97
C LEU A 8 -37.90 -2.04 -34.98
N SER A 9 -36.64 -2.27 -35.36
CA SER A 9 -35.49 -1.35 -35.49
C SER A 9 -34.51 -1.50 -34.32
N LEU A 10 -33.34 -2.02 -34.69
CA LEU A 10 -32.06 -2.07 -33.98
C LEU A 10 -31.69 -0.75 -33.30
N THR A 11 -31.15 -0.80 -32.07
CA THR A 11 -29.90 -0.09 -31.70
C THR A 11 -29.18 -0.93 -30.65
N LEU A 12 -28.13 -1.63 -31.08
CA LEU A 12 -27.19 -2.34 -30.23
C LEU A 12 -25.99 -1.41 -30.01
N PHE A 13 -25.75 -0.97 -28.78
CA PHE A 13 -24.54 -0.24 -28.39
C PHE A 13 -23.34 -1.19 -28.54
N PRO A 14 -22.24 -0.81 -29.23
CA PRO A 14 -21.03 -1.62 -29.24
C PRO A 14 -20.30 -1.45 -27.90
N LEU A 15 -20.16 -2.57 -27.20
CA LEU A 15 -19.28 -2.77 -26.06
C LEU A 15 -17.83 -2.66 -26.57
N LEU A 16 -17.10 -1.62 -26.14
CA LEU A 16 -15.71 -1.41 -26.51
C LEU A 16 -14.81 -2.43 -25.77
N PHE A 17 -14.55 -3.57 -26.41
CA PHE A 17 -13.47 -4.48 -26.03
C PHE A 17 -12.16 -3.95 -26.62
N ILE A 18 -11.26 -3.43 -25.77
CA ILE A 18 -9.87 -3.15 -26.17
C ILE A 18 -9.11 -4.47 -26.03
N LEU A 19 -8.93 -5.17 -27.15
CA LEU A 19 -7.97 -6.26 -27.28
C LEU A 19 -6.57 -5.64 -27.44
N GLY A 20 -5.73 -5.75 -26.41
CA GLY A 20 -4.30 -5.47 -26.50
C GLY A 20 -3.63 -6.57 -27.31
N SER A 21 -3.13 -6.21 -28.50
CA SER A 21 -2.33 -7.08 -29.36
C SER A 21 -1.06 -7.53 -28.66
N CYS A 22 -0.88 -8.84 -28.58
CA CYS A 22 0.37 -9.49 -28.20
C CYS A 22 1.35 -9.33 -29.37
N ILE A 23 2.38 -8.49 -29.22
CA ILE A 23 3.51 -8.43 -30.14
C ILE A 23 4.58 -9.38 -29.58
N SER A 24 4.73 -10.53 -30.22
CA SER A 24 5.87 -11.41 -30.06
C SER A 24 7.10 -10.72 -30.65
N LEU A 25 8.07 -10.37 -29.81
CA LEU A 25 9.42 -10.04 -30.23
C LEU A 25 10.28 -11.29 -30.07
N GLU A 26 10.60 -11.94 -31.19
CA GLU A 26 11.71 -12.88 -31.29
C GLU A 26 13.03 -12.11 -31.10
N SER A 27 13.71 -12.37 -30.00
CA SER A 27 15.10 -11.97 -29.79
C SER A 27 15.98 -13.21 -29.95
N SER A 28 16.80 -13.18 -30.99
CA SER A 28 17.83 -14.15 -31.32
C SER A 28 18.84 -14.29 -30.18
N TYR A 29 18.98 -15.52 -29.70
CA TYR A 29 19.90 -15.95 -28.66
C TYR A 29 21.27 -16.31 -29.27
N GLU A 30 22.30 -15.52 -29.00
CA GLU A 30 23.70 -15.92 -29.14
C GLU A 30 24.47 -15.64 -27.83
N GLY A 31 24.97 -16.72 -27.21
CA GLY A 31 26.33 -16.83 -26.67
C GLY A 31 26.81 -15.92 -25.52
N SER A 32 26.79 -16.50 -24.30
CA SER A 32 27.90 -16.55 -23.32
C SER A 32 28.71 -15.28 -23.00
N ASP A 33 28.59 -14.76 -21.77
CA ASP A 33 29.65 -14.88 -20.74
C ASP A 33 29.28 -14.12 -19.45
N ALA A 34 29.72 -14.70 -18.32
CA ALA A 34 29.87 -14.11 -16.98
C ALA A 34 28.63 -13.53 -16.27
N VAL A 35 28.03 -14.37 -15.42
CA VAL A 35 27.32 -13.92 -14.22
C VAL A 35 28.34 -13.24 -13.29
N SER A 36 28.46 -11.91 -13.41
CA SER A 36 29.20 -11.09 -12.45
C SER A 36 28.23 -10.58 -11.40
N SER A 37 28.55 -10.86 -10.15
CA SER A 37 27.91 -10.36 -8.92
C SER A 37 27.38 -8.93 -9.07
N ALA A 38 26.07 -8.77 -9.12
CA ALA A 38 25.43 -7.48 -8.93
C ALA A 38 25.76 -7.00 -7.52
N SER A 39 26.65 -6.01 -7.45
CA SER A 39 27.02 -5.31 -6.22
C SER A 39 25.81 -4.53 -5.72
N TRP A 40 25.19 -5.01 -4.64
CA TRP A 40 24.19 -4.28 -3.88
C TRP A 40 24.84 -3.15 -3.08
N SER A 41 25.31 -2.13 -3.79
CA SER A 41 25.73 -0.84 -3.27
C SER A 41 26.27 -0.05 -4.45
N ASP A 42 25.36 0.55 -5.22
CA ASP A 42 25.70 1.78 -5.91
C ASP A 42 25.30 2.94 -4.97
N PRO A 43 26.26 3.56 -4.25
CA PRO A 43 25.97 4.66 -3.35
C PRO A 43 25.79 6.00 -4.08
N ASP A 44 25.86 6.04 -5.42
CA ASP A 44 25.88 7.28 -6.20
C ASP A 44 24.50 7.75 -6.70
N LEU A 45 23.41 7.08 -6.30
CA LEU A 45 22.03 7.58 -6.49
C LEU A 45 21.57 8.52 -5.36
N GLY A 46 22.50 9.01 -4.55
CA GLY A 46 22.23 9.89 -3.42
C GLY A 46 22.75 11.31 -3.63
N SER A 47 22.00 12.17 -4.33
CA SER A 47 21.98 13.63 -4.04
C SER A 47 20.99 14.44 -4.89
N ASP A 48 20.60 13.99 -6.09
CA ASP A 48 19.89 14.87 -7.05
C ASP A 48 18.48 14.42 -7.46
N PHE A 49 17.91 13.36 -6.86
CA PHE A 49 16.48 13.06 -7.06
C PHE A 49 15.63 14.05 -6.25
N GLU A 50 15.34 15.19 -6.87
CA GLU A 50 14.31 16.10 -6.39
C GLU A 50 12.94 15.42 -6.58
N GLU A 51 12.32 15.04 -5.45
CA GLU A 51 11.02 14.37 -5.47
C GLU A 51 9.99 15.26 -6.18
N PRO A 52 9.33 14.78 -7.25
CA PRO A 52 8.44 15.63 -8.03
C PRO A 52 7.31 16.18 -7.14
N PRO A 53 7.01 17.49 -7.22
CA PRO A 53 5.97 18.07 -6.40
C PRO A 53 4.62 17.47 -6.76
N LEU A 54 3.84 17.08 -5.75
CA LEU A 54 2.47 16.61 -5.97
C LEU A 54 1.68 17.70 -6.73
N PRO A 55 1.01 17.38 -7.85
CA PRO A 55 0.37 18.35 -8.74
C PRO A 55 -0.67 19.18 -8.01
N ALA A 56 -0.68 20.51 -8.15
CA ALA A 56 -1.59 21.39 -7.41
C ALA A 56 -3.08 21.00 -7.58
N ILE A 57 -3.85 21.06 -6.50
CA ILE A 57 -5.30 20.81 -6.55
C ILE A 57 -5.96 21.98 -7.28
N ARG A 58 -6.64 21.70 -8.38
CA ARG A 58 -7.49 22.66 -9.09
C ARG A 58 -8.92 22.44 -8.64
N GLU A 59 -9.39 23.27 -7.70
CA GLU A 59 -10.68 23.07 -7.01
C GLU A 59 -11.92 23.24 -7.92
N GLU A 60 -11.76 23.86 -9.09
CA GLU A 60 -12.86 24.09 -10.02
C GLU A 60 -13.54 22.78 -10.46
N GLY A 61 -14.84 22.69 -10.17
CA GLY A 61 -15.66 21.52 -10.52
C GLY A 61 -15.55 20.33 -9.57
N LEU A 62 -14.77 20.43 -8.50
CA LEU A 62 -14.63 19.39 -7.49
C LEU A 62 -15.60 19.58 -6.33
N THR A 63 -16.10 18.47 -5.79
CA THR A 63 -16.87 18.45 -4.55
C THR A 63 -15.97 18.65 -3.33
N HIS A 64 -16.53 19.10 -2.20
CA HIS A 64 -15.79 19.22 -0.95
C HIS A 64 -15.18 17.88 -0.48
N GLN A 65 -15.83 16.76 -0.78
CA GLN A 65 -15.34 15.43 -0.41
C GLN A 65 -14.11 15.03 -1.24
N GLU A 66 -14.09 15.36 -2.54
CA GLU A 66 -12.94 15.13 -3.41
C GLU A 66 -11.76 16.01 -2.98
N ILE A 67 -11.99 17.30 -2.73
CA ILE A 67 -10.97 18.23 -2.23
C ILE A 67 -10.39 17.73 -0.91
N ASN A 68 -11.23 17.27 0.02
CA ASN A 68 -10.76 16.72 1.29
C ASN A 68 -9.92 15.46 1.08
N SER A 69 -10.35 14.54 0.22
CA SER A 69 -9.63 13.30 -0.04
C SER A 69 -8.26 13.56 -0.65
N MET A 70 -8.17 14.49 -1.61
CA MET A 70 -6.91 14.93 -2.18
C MET A 70 -6.00 15.58 -1.15
N ARG A 71 -6.54 16.47 -0.31
CA ARG A 71 -5.77 17.11 0.76
C ARG A 71 -5.21 16.06 1.74
N VAL A 72 -6.05 15.17 2.26
CA VAL A 72 -5.63 14.12 3.20
C VAL A 72 -4.56 13.21 2.60
N TYR A 73 -4.69 12.81 1.34
CA TYR A 73 -3.66 12.04 0.65
C TYR A 73 -2.33 12.80 0.59
N ARG A 74 -2.33 14.04 0.06
CA ARG A 74 -1.11 14.85 -0.07
C ARG A 74 -0.42 15.09 1.26
N ASP A 75 -1.21 15.38 2.28
CA ASP A 75 -0.73 15.72 3.62
C ASP A 75 -0.15 14.51 4.36
N ASN A 76 -0.36 13.27 3.90
CA ASN A 76 0.02 12.07 4.65
C ASN A 76 0.81 11.03 3.86
N ILE A 77 0.77 11.05 2.52
CA ILE A 77 1.31 9.94 1.72
C ILE A 77 2.81 9.68 1.95
N ARG A 78 3.60 10.74 2.22
CA ARG A 78 5.04 10.61 2.53
C ARG A 78 5.34 9.93 3.87
N ALA A 79 4.36 9.85 4.77
CA ALA A 79 4.46 9.09 6.01
C ALA A 79 4.08 7.60 5.82
N ILE A 80 3.67 7.19 4.62
CA ILE A 80 3.30 5.81 4.30
C ILE A 80 4.41 5.16 3.49
N VAL A 81 4.83 3.98 3.91
CA VAL A 81 5.93 3.23 3.29
C VAL A 81 5.45 1.89 2.78
N ASN A 82 6.16 1.37 1.79
CA ASN A 82 6.06 -0.04 1.46
C ASN A 82 6.93 -0.85 2.43
N VAL A 83 6.43 -2.01 2.84
CA VAL A 83 7.16 -2.99 3.64
C VAL A 83 7.24 -4.27 2.83
N THR A 84 8.43 -4.58 2.32
CA THR A 84 8.74 -5.81 1.60
C THR A 84 9.46 -6.78 2.53
N THR A 85 9.00 -8.02 2.56
CA THR A 85 9.66 -9.11 3.30
C THR A 85 10.30 -10.09 2.34
N VAL A 86 11.53 -10.50 2.62
CA VAL A 86 12.24 -11.51 1.84
C VAL A 86 12.47 -12.74 2.72
N ASN A 87 12.05 -13.91 2.24
CA ASN A 87 12.27 -15.21 2.85
C ASN A 87 13.17 -16.05 1.94
N LEU A 88 14.25 -16.61 2.46
CA LEU A 88 15.20 -17.44 1.71
C LEU A 88 14.90 -18.92 1.95
N TYR A 89 14.63 -19.63 0.86
CA TYR A 89 14.40 -21.07 0.88
C TYR A 89 15.56 -21.81 0.23
N GLN A 90 15.95 -22.93 0.80
CA GLN A 90 16.93 -23.83 0.21
C GLN A 90 16.20 -24.98 -0.51
N SER A 91 16.33 -25.03 -1.84
CA SER A 91 15.95 -26.20 -2.62
C SER A 91 17.13 -27.14 -2.79
N ARG A 92 16.90 -28.43 -2.54
CA ARG A 92 17.89 -29.49 -2.79
C ARG A 92 18.27 -29.61 -4.27
N PHE A 93 17.45 -29.09 -5.18
CA PHE A 93 17.64 -29.20 -6.63
C PHE A 93 17.96 -27.86 -7.33
N ALA A 94 17.45 -26.73 -6.81
CA ALA A 94 17.54 -25.42 -7.48
C ALA A 94 18.44 -24.39 -6.75
N GLY A 95 19.09 -24.75 -5.64
CA GLY A 95 19.83 -23.80 -4.82
C GLY A 95 18.90 -22.93 -3.95
N THR A 96 19.39 -21.76 -3.53
CA THR A 96 18.63 -20.82 -2.71
C THR A 96 17.72 -19.96 -3.60
N TYR A 97 16.43 -19.87 -3.28
CA TYR A 97 15.48 -18.97 -3.94
C TYR A 97 14.73 -18.13 -2.90
N SER A 98 14.27 -16.94 -3.27
CA SER A 98 13.52 -16.04 -2.38
C SER A 98 12.02 -16.10 -2.64
N GLN A 99 11.22 -15.92 -1.59
CA GLN A 99 9.81 -15.53 -1.69
C GLN A 99 9.64 -14.15 -1.08
N GLU A 100 8.93 -13.28 -1.80
CA GLU A 100 8.65 -11.93 -1.36
C GLU A 100 7.19 -11.79 -0.89
N GLY A 101 7.03 -11.09 0.22
CA GLY A 101 5.74 -10.60 0.71
C GLY A 101 5.76 -9.08 0.68
N SER A 102 4.59 -8.46 0.56
CA SER A 102 4.47 -7.00 0.53
C SER A 102 3.29 -6.52 1.37
N GLY A 103 3.49 -5.42 2.06
CA GLY A 103 2.51 -4.70 2.84
C GLY A 103 2.84 -3.21 2.89
N SER A 104 2.13 -2.52 3.78
CA SER A 104 2.33 -1.10 4.05
C SER A 104 2.83 -0.90 5.47
N GLY A 105 3.38 0.28 5.73
CA GLY A 105 3.73 0.73 7.07
C GLY A 105 3.52 2.23 7.20
N VAL A 106 3.52 2.70 8.45
CA VAL A 106 3.31 4.09 8.79
C VAL A 106 4.51 4.59 9.61
N ILE A 107 5.16 5.67 9.16
CA ILE A 107 6.26 6.32 9.88
C ILE A 107 5.68 7.06 11.09
N VAL A 108 6.06 6.63 12.29
CA VAL A 108 5.57 7.18 13.56
C VAL A 108 6.62 8.01 14.31
N SER A 109 7.85 8.05 13.82
CA SER A 109 8.94 8.84 14.41
C SER A 109 9.96 9.25 13.35
N GLU A 110 10.50 10.46 13.49
CA GLU A 110 11.59 10.98 12.65
C GLU A 110 12.87 10.13 12.74
N ASN A 111 13.02 9.34 13.80
CA ASN A 111 14.14 8.41 13.98
C ASN A 111 13.96 7.07 13.22
N GLY A 112 13.01 6.98 12.29
CA GLY A 112 12.81 5.83 11.41
C GLY A 112 12.01 4.67 12.01
N TYR A 113 11.20 4.92 13.05
CA TYR A 113 10.26 3.92 13.56
C TYR A 113 9.00 3.85 12.69
N ILE A 114 8.61 2.64 12.33
CA ILE A 114 7.44 2.34 11.51
C ILE A 114 6.54 1.37 12.25
N LEU A 115 5.24 1.66 12.26
CA LEU A 115 4.21 0.70 12.64
C LEU A 115 3.69 -0.02 11.39
N THR A 116 3.53 -1.33 11.48
CA THR A 116 2.91 -2.18 10.44
C THR A 116 2.15 -3.32 11.12
N ASN A 117 1.57 -4.24 10.35
CA ASN A 117 0.97 -5.43 10.92
C ASN A 117 2.01 -6.52 11.21
N LYS A 118 1.77 -7.30 12.26
CA LYS A 118 2.62 -8.46 12.59
C LYS A 118 2.64 -9.47 11.44
N HIS A 119 1.50 -9.72 10.81
CA HIS A 119 1.44 -10.72 9.73
C HIS A 119 2.20 -10.28 8.47
N VAL A 120 2.38 -8.96 8.24
CA VAL A 120 3.14 -8.44 7.10
C VAL A 120 4.61 -8.83 7.23
N ILE A 121 5.19 -8.73 8.43
CA ILE A 121 6.62 -9.03 8.68
C ILE A 121 6.87 -10.47 9.14
N ALA A 122 5.86 -11.35 9.08
CA ALA A 122 5.95 -12.68 9.67
C ALA A 122 6.96 -13.56 8.90
N ASN A 123 7.82 -14.25 9.65
CA ASN A 123 8.83 -15.20 9.17
C ASN A 123 9.90 -14.62 8.23
N ALA A 124 9.91 -13.31 7.99
CA ALA A 124 10.86 -12.67 7.10
C ALA A 124 12.31 -12.79 7.60
N ASP A 125 13.22 -13.24 6.72
CA ASP A 125 14.66 -13.17 6.99
C ASP A 125 15.16 -11.72 6.91
N PHE A 126 14.58 -10.96 5.97
CA PHE A 126 14.87 -9.54 5.79
C PHE A 126 13.58 -8.74 5.61
N VAL A 127 13.59 -7.52 6.17
CA VAL A 127 12.55 -6.52 5.95
C VAL A 127 13.18 -5.32 5.26
N VAL A 128 12.61 -4.94 4.13
CA VAL A 128 13.00 -3.76 3.35
C VAL A 128 11.85 -2.76 3.39
N VAL A 129 12.18 -1.52 3.66
CA VAL A 129 11.26 -0.39 3.66
C VAL A 129 11.55 0.45 2.43
N THR A 130 10.53 0.73 1.63
CA THR A 130 10.62 1.67 0.50
C THR A 130 9.82 2.92 0.85
N LEU A 131 10.49 4.07 0.89
CA LEU A 131 9.87 5.37 1.10
C LEU A 131 9.07 5.80 -0.13
N TYR A 132 8.27 6.85 0.01
CA TYR A 132 7.44 7.39 -1.07
C TYR A 132 8.25 7.82 -2.31
N ASP A 133 9.49 8.29 -2.13
CA ASP A 133 10.40 8.67 -3.21
C ASP A 133 11.15 7.49 -3.86
N GLY A 134 10.84 6.25 -3.45
CA GLY A 134 11.49 5.03 -3.94
C GLY A 134 12.79 4.67 -3.21
N THR A 135 13.29 5.50 -2.28
CA THR A 135 14.49 5.17 -1.50
C THR A 135 14.22 3.94 -0.62
N THR A 136 15.13 2.97 -0.65
CA THR A 136 15.00 1.73 0.13
C THR A 136 15.96 1.69 1.32
N TYR A 137 15.49 1.10 2.42
CA TYR A 137 16.28 0.88 3.62
C TYR A 137 16.03 -0.52 4.16
N GLN A 138 17.09 -1.20 4.60
CA GLN A 138 16.93 -2.39 5.42
C GLN A 138 16.40 -1.98 6.81
N ALA A 139 15.34 -2.65 7.25
CA ALA A 139 14.74 -2.45 8.55
C ALA A 139 14.97 -3.64 9.48
N LYS A 140 14.96 -3.38 10.78
CA LYS A 140 15.01 -4.38 11.84
C LYS A 140 13.69 -4.38 12.61
N THR A 141 13.22 -5.55 12.98
CA THR A 141 12.08 -5.68 13.90
C THR A 141 12.49 -5.24 15.30
N VAL A 142 11.76 -4.28 15.85
CA VAL A 142 11.94 -3.80 17.24
C VAL A 142 11.11 -4.64 18.19
N GLY A 143 9.88 -4.98 17.79
CA GLY A 143 8.98 -5.83 18.57
C GLY A 143 7.66 -6.05 17.84
N SER A 144 6.86 -7.01 18.31
CA SER A 144 5.54 -7.31 17.77
C SER A 144 4.56 -7.76 18.85
N ASP A 145 3.28 -7.60 18.54
CA ASP A 145 2.15 -8.00 19.34
C ASP A 145 1.20 -8.83 18.46
N ALA A 146 1.21 -10.14 18.69
CA ALA A 146 0.40 -11.08 17.93
C ALA A 146 -1.10 -10.98 18.24
N GLU A 147 -1.48 -10.56 19.45
CA GLU A 147 -2.89 -10.46 19.87
C GLU A 147 -3.62 -9.29 19.22
N ASN A 148 -2.86 -8.28 18.80
CA ASN A 148 -3.38 -7.08 18.12
C ASN A 148 -2.95 -6.99 16.65
N ASP A 149 -2.18 -7.97 16.15
CA ASP A 149 -1.58 -7.97 14.82
C ASP A 149 -0.77 -6.70 14.50
N LEU A 150 0.05 -6.25 15.46
CA LEU A 150 0.88 -5.06 15.31
C LEU A 150 2.35 -5.40 15.40
N ALA A 151 3.18 -4.67 14.66
CA ALA A 151 4.63 -4.73 14.77
C ALA A 151 5.25 -3.34 14.63
N VAL A 152 6.39 -3.17 15.29
CA VAL A 152 7.25 -2.01 15.14
C VAL A 152 8.55 -2.46 14.47
N ILE A 153 8.89 -1.84 13.35
CA ILE A 153 10.18 -1.99 12.68
C ILE A 153 10.92 -0.65 12.70
N LYS A 154 12.24 -0.70 12.55
CA LYS A 154 13.09 0.49 12.52
C LYS A 154 14.11 0.41 11.40
N PHE A 155 14.25 1.49 10.66
CA PHE A 155 15.39 1.75 9.77
C PHE A 155 16.22 2.93 10.27
N GLU A 156 17.38 3.16 9.67
CA GLU A 156 18.21 4.34 9.93
C GLU A 156 18.02 5.38 8.80
N PRO A 157 17.52 6.59 9.09
CA PRO A 157 17.22 7.59 8.04
C PRO A 157 18.46 8.26 7.42
N LEU A 158 19.64 8.07 8.01
CA LEU A 158 20.93 8.60 7.52
C LEU A 158 20.93 10.12 7.26
N GLY A 159 20.30 10.90 8.14
CA GLY A 159 20.21 12.37 8.02
C GLY A 159 19.04 12.87 7.18
N ARG A 160 18.20 11.99 6.62
CA ARG A 160 16.96 12.36 5.93
C ARG A 160 15.92 12.87 6.92
N SER A 161 15.27 13.98 6.58
CA SER A 161 14.06 14.44 7.28
C SER A 161 12.88 13.54 6.91
N LEU A 162 12.19 13.00 7.91
CA LEU A 162 11.02 12.14 7.68
C LEU A 162 9.73 12.87 8.04
N GLN A 163 8.74 12.74 7.16
CA GLN A 163 7.37 13.08 7.54
C GLN A 163 6.79 11.97 8.41
N THR A 164 6.26 12.35 9.57
CA THR A 164 5.56 11.42 10.47
C THR A 164 4.06 11.61 10.36
N ILE A 165 3.30 10.54 10.59
CA ILE A 165 1.85 10.64 10.58
C ILE A 165 1.36 11.32 11.86
N GLN A 166 0.34 12.17 11.74
CA GLN A 166 -0.29 12.75 12.92
C GLN A 166 -1.23 11.74 13.57
N ALA A 167 -0.92 11.32 14.81
CA ALA A 167 -1.79 10.45 15.58
C ALA A 167 -3.16 11.11 15.85
N GLY A 168 -4.21 10.32 15.70
CA GLY A 168 -5.59 10.65 16.05
C GLY A 168 -6.12 9.73 17.15
N SER A 169 -7.44 9.70 17.28
CA SER A 169 -8.15 8.89 18.28
C SER A 169 -9.22 8.05 17.60
N ALA A 170 -9.10 6.73 17.74
CA ALA A 170 -10.14 5.79 17.33
C ALA A 170 -11.41 5.89 18.20
N LYS A 171 -11.29 6.44 19.43
CA LYS A 171 -12.40 6.51 20.40
C LYS A 171 -13.51 7.47 19.98
N ASP A 172 -13.15 8.45 19.15
CA ASP A 172 -14.06 9.51 18.70
C ASP A 172 -14.70 9.20 17.33
N LEU A 173 -14.35 8.07 16.73
CA LEU A 173 -14.97 7.62 15.49
C LEU A 173 -16.44 7.27 15.73
N GLN A 174 -17.27 7.58 14.73
CA GLN A 174 -18.69 7.29 14.75
C GLN A 174 -19.09 6.56 13.47
N VAL A 175 -20.05 5.64 13.57
CA VAL A 175 -20.61 4.96 12.40
C VAL A 175 -21.18 6.00 11.43
N GLY A 176 -20.88 5.86 10.14
CA GLY A 176 -21.22 6.82 9.09
C GLY A 176 -20.18 7.93 8.86
N GLN A 177 -19.19 8.07 9.75
CA GLN A 177 -18.10 9.03 9.54
C GLN A 177 -17.19 8.58 8.40
N GLN A 178 -16.82 9.51 7.50
CA GLN A 178 -15.85 9.25 6.44
C GLN A 178 -14.49 8.81 7.03
N VAL A 179 -13.92 7.78 6.42
CA VAL A 179 -12.55 7.32 6.63
C VAL A 179 -11.83 7.14 5.30
N LEU A 180 -10.51 7.24 5.35
CA LEU A 180 -9.64 7.13 4.19
C LEU A 180 -8.54 6.12 4.53
N ALA A 181 -8.41 5.07 3.74
CA ALA A 181 -7.36 4.09 3.89
C ALA A 181 -6.22 4.42 2.92
N LEU A 182 -5.03 4.61 3.47
CA LEU A 182 -3.79 4.85 2.74
C LEU A 182 -2.87 3.64 2.87
N GLY A 183 -2.34 3.19 1.73
CA GLY A 183 -1.33 2.14 1.65
C GLY A 183 -0.23 2.49 0.65
N ASN A 184 0.85 1.71 0.67
CA ASN A 184 1.88 1.70 -0.36
C ASN A 184 2.30 0.25 -0.67
N PRO A 185 1.42 -0.54 -1.32
CA PRO A 185 1.63 -1.97 -1.54
C PRO A 185 2.80 -2.32 -2.49
N PHE A 186 3.29 -1.37 -3.29
CA PHE A 186 4.28 -1.64 -4.34
C PHE A 186 5.44 -0.64 -4.40
N GLY A 187 5.55 0.29 -3.44
CA GLY A 187 6.61 1.31 -3.44
C GLY A 187 6.52 2.31 -4.59
N LEU A 188 5.33 2.49 -5.18
CA LEU A 188 5.06 3.43 -6.27
C LEU A 188 4.38 4.70 -5.68
N GLU A 189 3.22 5.08 -6.20
CA GLU A 189 2.50 6.31 -5.82
C GLU A 189 1.59 6.14 -4.59
N GLY A 190 1.65 4.98 -3.93
CA GLY A 190 0.69 4.57 -2.91
C GLY A 190 -0.76 4.53 -3.38
N THR A 191 -1.66 4.15 -2.49
CA THR A 191 -3.08 3.92 -2.78
C THR A 191 -3.94 4.67 -1.76
N LEU A 192 -5.04 5.25 -2.24
CA LEU A 192 -6.08 5.84 -1.39
C LEU A 192 -7.41 5.17 -1.72
N THR A 193 -8.08 4.65 -0.71
CA THR A 193 -9.49 4.27 -0.81
C THR A 193 -10.30 5.03 0.24
N THR A 194 -11.56 5.31 -0.07
CA THR A 194 -12.45 6.05 0.83
C THR A 194 -13.69 5.23 1.13
N GLY A 195 -14.26 5.48 2.29
CA GLY A 195 -15.47 4.83 2.76
C GLY A 195 -15.94 5.48 4.05
N ILE A 196 -16.72 4.76 4.83
CA ILE A 196 -17.23 5.17 6.13
C ILE A 196 -16.88 4.14 7.21
N VAL A 197 -16.96 4.56 8.47
CA VAL A 197 -17.03 3.62 9.58
C VAL A 197 -18.36 2.87 9.49
N SER A 198 -18.30 1.59 9.18
CA SER A 198 -19.45 0.67 9.12
C SER A 198 -19.72 0.01 10.48
N GLY A 199 -18.75 0.01 11.38
CA GLY A 199 -18.88 -0.54 12.73
C GLY A 199 -17.65 -0.28 13.59
N ILE A 200 -17.85 -0.29 14.92
CA ILE A 200 -16.79 -0.05 15.92
C ILE A 200 -16.80 -1.20 16.91
N ASN A 201 -15.65 -1.49 17.51
CA ASN A 201 -15.46 -2.54 18.52
C ASN A 201 -15.93 -3.92 18.03
N ARG A 202 -15.69 -4.23 16.75
CA ARG A 202 -16.03 -5.53 16.19
C ARG A 202 -14.93 -6.54 16.54
N PRO A 203 -15.29 -7.78 16.92
CA PRO A 203 -14.32 -8.85 16.98
C PRO A 203 -13.98 -9.32 15.56
N LEU A 204 -12.72 -9.67 15.32
CA LEU A 204 -12.28 -10.31 14.08
C LEU A 204 -11.41 -11.53 14.40
N GLN A 205 -11.76 -12.67 13.81
CA GLN A 205 -10.94 -13.86 13.90
C GLN A 205 -9.77 -13.73 12.90
N SER A 206 -8.54 -13.62 13.41
CA SER A 206 -7.33 -13.63 12.58
C SER A 206 -7.09 -15.03 12.00
N ALA A 207 -6.41 -15.09 10.86
CA ALA A 207 -5.97 -16.35 10.23
C ALA A 207 -5.10 -17.20 11.18
N ASP A 208 -4.36 -16.55 12.07
CA ASP A 208 -3.51 -17.18 13.08
C ASP A 208 -4.29 -17.72 14.30
N GLY A 209 -5.64 -17.65 14.29
CA GLY A 209 -6.47 -18.15 15.38
C GLY A 209 -6.68 -17.20 16.55
N PHE A 210 -6.07 -16.01 16.53
CA PHE A 210 -6.33 -14.96 17.52
C PHE A 210 -7.66 -14.23 17.29
N LEU A 211 -8.38 -13.93 18.37
CA LEU A 211 -9.57 -13.08 18.33
C LEU A 211 -9.15 -11.63 18.56
N LEU A 212 -8.99 -10.87 17.48
CA LEU A 212 -8.71 -9.43 17.52
C LEU A 212 -9.95 -8.70 18.05
N LYS A 213 -9.76 -7.81 19.01
CA LYS A 213 -10.83 -7.02 19.64
C LYS A 213 -10.68 -5.55 19.26
N GLY A 214 -11.77 -4.79 19.38
CA GLY A 214 -11.70 -3.34 19.15
C GLY A 214 -11.59 -2.94 17.68
N MET A 215 -11.86 -3.84 16.73
CA MET A 215 -11.67 -3.56 15.31
C MET A 215 -12.69 -2.52 14.82
N ILE A 216 -12.22 -1.65 13.92
CA ILE A 216 -13.06 -0.74 13.15
C ILE A 216 -13.39 -1.45 11.83
N GLN A 217 -14.68 -1.53 11.52
CA GLN A 217 -15.16 -2.02 10.24
C GLN A 217 -15.40 -0.83 9.31
N THR A 218 -14.93 -0.93 8.08
CA THR A 218 -15.12 0.09 7.04
C THR A 218 -15.59 -0.57 5.75
N ASP A 219 -16.28 0.18 4.89
CA ASP A 219 -16.56 -0.20 3.51
C ASP A 219 -15.55 0.38 2.51
N ALA A 220 -14.55 1.14 2.98
CA ALA A 220 -13.40 1.51 2.17
C ALA A 220 -12.71 0.23 1.67
N ALA A 221 -12.39 0.17 0.38
CA ALA A 221 -11.76 -1.01 -0.20
C ALA A 221 -10.38 -1.25 0.42
N ILE A 222 -10.23 -2.37 1.13
CA ILE A 222 -8.94 -2.84 1.67
C ILE A 222 -8.53 -4.08 0.87
N ASN A 223 -7.42 -3.97 0.14
CA ASN A 223 -6.88 -5.02 -0.70
C ASN A 223 -5.51 -5.46 -0.18
N PRO A 224 -5.03 -6.66 -0.57
CA PRO A 224 -3.67 -7.10 -0.27
C PRO A 224 -2.64 -6.00 -0.56
N GLY A 225 -1.76 -5.77 0.42
CA GLY A 225 -0.72 -4.76 0.37
C GLY A 225 -1.10 -3.42 1.03
N ASN A 226 -2.38 -3.13 1.29
CA ASN A 226 -2.77 -2.03 2.19
C ASN A 226 -2.61 -2.40 3.67
N SER A 227 -2.48 -3.69 4.01
CA SER A 227 -2.30 -4.16 5.39
C SER A 227 -1.04 -3.54 6.00
N GLY A 228 -1.16 -3.00 7.21
CA GLY A 228 -0.13 -2.23 7.90
C GLY A 228 -0.15 -0.73 7.58
N GLY A 229 -0.97 -0.29 6.61
CA GLY A 229 -1.16 1.11 6.24
C GLY A 229 -2.02 1.90 7.24
N ALA A 230 -2.45 3.10 6.86
CA ALA A 230 -3.14 4.04 7.73
C ALA A 230 -4.64 4.15 7.41
N LEU A 231 -5.48 3.99 8.42
CA LEU A 231 -6.87 4.43 8.39
C LEU A 231 -6.98 5.82 9.01
N LEU A 232 -7.30 6.81 8.19
CA LEU A 232 -7.40 8.23 8.54
C LEU A 232 -8.86 8.67 8.67
N ASN A 233 -9.11 9.61 9.58
CA ASN A 233 -10.38 10.34 9.61
C ASN A 233 -10.38 11.50 8.59
N SER A 234 -11.51 12.20 8.46
CA SER A 234 -11.68 13.34 7.53
C SER A 234 -10.77 14.54 7.80
N ARG A 235 -10.08 14.60 8.96
CA ARG A 235 -9.06 15.61 9.24
C ARG A 235 -7.66 15.18 8.76
N GLY A 236 -7.48 13.91 8.41
CA GLY A 236 -6.18 13.31 8.08
C GLY A 236 -5.45 12.75 9.30
N SER A 237 -6.08 12.69 10.47
CA SER A 237 -5.44 12.11 11.66
C SER A 237 -5.59 10.58 11.68
N TRP A 238 -4.50 9.90 12.02
CA TRP A 238 -4.40 8.45 12.01
C TRP A 238 -5.15 7.80 13.15
N SER A 239 -6.16 7.00 12.80
CA SER A 239 -7.07 6.40 13.77
C SER A 239 -6.75 4.93 14.05
N ALA A 240 -6.29 4.18 13.04
CA ALA A 240 -5.91 2.76 13.18
C ALA A 240 -5.02 2.28 12.03
N SER A 241 -4.34 1.14 12.21
CA SER A 241 -3.69 0.42 11.11
C SER A 241 -4.72 -0.39 10.30
N THR A 242 -4.58 -0.41 8.98
CA THR A 242 -5.44 -1.20 8.08
C THR A 242 -5.00 -2.67 8.07
N ARG A 243 -5.95 -3.60 7.98
CA ARG A 243 -5.70 -5.05 7.84
C ARG A 243 -6.49 -5.61 6.67
#